data_AF-A0A814NYY2-F1
#
_entry.id   AF-A0A814NYY2-F1
#
_cell.length_a   1.000
_cell.length_b   1.000
_cell.length_c   1.000
_cell.angle_alpha   90.00
_cell.angle_beta   90.00
_cell.angle_gamma   90.00
#
_symmetry.space_group_name_H-M   'P 1'
#
loop_
_entity.id
_entity.type
_entity.pdbx_description
1 polymer ?
#
loop_
_entity_poly.entity_id
_entity_poly.type
_entity_poly.pdbx_seq_one_letter_code
_entity_poly.pdbx_strand_id
1 'polypeptide(L)'
;MKRFLLLALLIFCKANDDDSDDHDDVNQIVLMSYNVMFVPSLLVLERDQITRARLLTKARFLRSNDILCLQEVFQKKPSQILLDSLSETYPYSTPILGTEDDKDYWDETWNRDIGRSSLKFLSGGLTILSKWPIIQAVQYFYRHTCSGWTFIRSGFIYTQILYGKNEYPIHIISTHLQPSDHRGCYLSSEEKIREKQMHEIMGFLDERNISKNELVFFLGDFNIDKYNIEQYETMIDILRVKQQDLYPTSVLCSWDSSFNAMTTTTTHQQNQLLDYIFIYKDHAPNNSLWYNLIIDRMASEQWHLLGKNRMFYNTRNIPLIELSDHYPVVGFFNLSKHQWPDRPSGVLTYVQIVTADTDLPVIIHDRNILIGNSSNENGSLFILTNNASPRRHRCLRSEQYIILIDGDKPEFYLSDAKYFRMKYGMEQVNRFLKIIQIDNQTKCMQTNSTFILQTRLSTGYFYVNNISSHLCACTNDKEQAQQFRLIEVQRKNISCTINH
;
A
#
# COMPACT_ATOMS: atom_id res chain seq x y z
N MET A 1 6.79 69.87 54.45
CA MET A 1 5.67 68.92 54.38
C MET A 1 5.58 68.34 52.98
N LYS A 2 5.33 67.02 52.88
CA LYS A 2 5.10 66.17 51.68
C LYS A 2 6.37 65.74 50.94
N ARG A 3 6.99 64.63 51.38
CA ARG A 3 6.72 63.19 51.11
C ARG A 3 7.28 62.74 49.75
N PHE A 4 8.49 62.16 49.80
CA PHE A 4 9.04 61.23 48.83
C PHE A 4 8.22 59.93 48.85
N LEU A 5 7.84 59.43 47.67
CA LEU A 5 7.36 58.05 47.50
C LEU A 5 8.40 57.33 46.62
N LEU A 6 9.24 56.52 47.25
CA LEU A 6 10.13 55.58 46.57
C LEU A 6 9.29 54.34 46.25
N LEU A 7 9.03 54.06 44.98
CA LEU A 7 8.39 52.83 44.54
C LEU A 7 9.49 51.80 44.27
N ALA A 8 9.69 50.85 45.20
CA ALA A 8 10.55 49.71 44.98
C ALA A 8 9.82 48.71 44.06
N LEU A 9 10.30 48.54 42.83
CA LEU A 9 9.93 47.39 42.00
C LEU A 9 10.70 46.17 42.50
N LEU A 10 10.00 45.29 43.21
CA LEU A 10 10.43 43.91 43.43
C LEU A 10 10.23 43.14 42.12
N ILE A 11 11.32 42.89 41.40
CA ILE A 11 11.35 41.94 40.29
C ILE A 11 11.40 40.54 40.93
N PHE A 12 10.26 39.87 40.98
CA PHE A 12 10.23 38.43 41.17
C PHE A 12 10.68 37.77 39.87
N CYS A 13 11.89 37.20 39.85
CA CYS A 13 12.22 36.17 38.86
C CYS A 13 11.33 34.96 39.16
N LYS A 14 10.27 34.81 38.37
CA LYS A 14 9.61 33.52 38.22
C LYS A 14 10.47 32.74 37.23
N ALA A 15 11.12 31.68 37.69
CA ALA A 15 11.64 30.67 36.78
C ALA A 15 10.44 30.10 36.03
N ASN A 16 10.33 30.38 34.74
CA ASN A 16 9.46 29.62 33.86
C ASN A 16 10.20 28.32 33.57
N ASP A 17 9.79 27.25 34.26
CA ASP A 17 9.93 25.89 33.75
C ASP A 17 8.96 25.76 32.56
N ASP A 18 9.38 26.24 31.38
CA ASP A 18 8.70 25.99 30.10
C ASP A 18 9.56 25.01 29.28
N ASP A 19 9.60 23.75 29.74
CA ASP A 19 10.19 22.61 29.01
C ASP A 19 9.13 21.88 28.16
N SER A 20 7.98 22.53 27.91
CA SER A 20 6.77 21.87 27.36
C SER A 20 6.44 22.17 25.89
N ASP A 21 7.17 23.06 25.21
CA ASP A 21 6.85 23.48 23.83
C ASP A 21 7.66 22.74 22.75
N ASP A 22 8.82 22.15 23.11
CA ASP A 22 9.75 21.57 22.12
C ASP A 22 9.35 20.17 21.64
N HIS A 23 8.58 19.43 22.45
CA HIS A 23 8.11 18.08 22.11
C HIS A 23 6.82 18.06 21.27
N ASP A 24 6.08 19.17 21.20
CA ASP A 24 4.73 19.20 20.62
C ASP A 24 4.71 19.18 19.08
N ASP A 25 5.78 19.68 18.43
CA ASP A 25 5.94 19.61 16.97
C ASP A 25 6.45 18.23 16.51
N VAL A 26 7.37 17.62 17.26
CA VAL A 26 7.94 16.29 16.96
C VAL A 26 6.90 15.19 17.10
N ASN A 27 5.99 15.30 18.07
CA ASN A 27 4.87 14.38 18.23
C ASN A 27 3.83 14.44 17.10
N GLN A 28 4.00 15.33 16.11
CA GLN A 28 3.13 15.41 14.93
C GLN A 28 3.77 14.83 13.66
N ILE A 29 5.00 14.30 13.75
CA ILE A 29 5.70 13.75 12.60
C ILE A 29 4.92 12.62 11.94
N VAL A 30 4.79 12.69 10.62
CA VAL A 30 4.18 11.65 9.79
C VAL A 30 5.20 11.10 8.81
N LEU A 31 5.47 9.81 8.93
CA LEU A 31 6.41 9.09 8.07
C LEU A 31 5.66 8.13 7.15
N MET A 32 6.14 7.93 5.93
CA MET A 32 5.61 6.91 5.01
C MET A 32 6.71 6.03 4.45
N SER A 33 6.47 4.72 4.43
CA SER A 33 7.26 3.74 3.70
C SER A 33 6.41 3.17 2.57
N TYR A 34 6.97 3.07 1.36
CA TYR A 34 6.26 2.50 0.24
C TYR A 34 7.17 1.81 -0.79
N ASN A 35 7.03 0.49 -0.88
CA ASN A 35 7.56 -0.30 -2.00
C ASN A 35 6.72 -0.02 -3.25
N VAL A 36 7.29 0.72 -4.21
CA VAL A 36 6.59 1.13 -5.46
C VAL A 36 6.84 0.17 -6.62
N MET A 37 7.65 -0.87 -6.40
CA MET A 37 7.85 -1.97 -7.31
C MET A 37 8.28 -1.55 -8.74
N PHE A 38 9.21 -0.61 -8.87
CA PHE A 38 9.83 -0.25 -10.16
C PHE A 38 10.99 -1.20 -10.50
N VAL A 39 10.68 -2.49 -10.55
CA VAL A 39 11.62 -3.60 -10.73
C VAL A 39 12.36 -3.61 -12.06
N PRO A 40 13.56 -4.19 -12.15
CA PRO A 40 14.26 -4.39 -13.42
C PRO A 40 13.40 -5.05 -14.49
N SER A 41 13.33 -4.47 -15.69
CA SER A 41 12.51 -5.01 -16.80
C SER A 41 12.94 -6.42 -17.26
N LEU A 42 14.18 -6.83 -16.95
CA LEU A 42 14.66 -8.20 -17.18
C LEU A 42 14.01 -9.22 -16.22
N LEU A 43 13.56 -8.78 -15.04
CA LEU A 43 12.89 -9.63 -14.05
C LEU A 43 11.37 -9.66 -14.28
N VAL A 44 10.80 -8.62 -14.88
CA VAL A 44 9.35 -8.55 -15.15
C VAL A 44 9.08 -7.90 -16.51
N LEU A 45 8.75 -8.73 -17.51
CA LEU A 45 8.40 -8.30 -18.87
C LEU A 45 7.02 -7.61 -18.96
N GLU A 46 6.17 -7.75 -17.93
CA GLU A 46 4.75 -7.41 -18.00
C GLU A 46 4.28 -6.54 -16.81
N ARG A 47 4.90 -5.39 -16.55
CA ARG A 47 4.41 -4.39 -15.58
C ARG A 47 4.70 -2.98 -16.10
N ASP A 48 3.75 -2.29 -16.72
CA ASP A 48 3.91 -0.91 -17.27
C ASP A 48 4.21 0.13 -16.16
N GLN A 49 5.48 0.17 -15.76
CA GLN A 49 5.97 1.02 -14.67
C GLN A 49 5.92 2.51 -15.03
N ILE A 50 5.99 2.86 -16.32
CA ILE A 50 5.88 4.25 -16.77
C ILE A 50 4.46 4.76 -16.55
N THR A 51 3.45 3.97 -16.91
CA THR A 51 2.06 4.32 -16.61
C THR A 51 1.85 4.39 -15.11
N ARG A 52 2.35 3.43 -14.32
CA ARG A 52 2.24 3.48 -12.86
C ARG A 52 2.93 4.71 -12.25
N ALA A 53 4.14 5.05 -12.68
CA ALA A 53 4.83 6.27 -12.24
C ALA A 53 3.98 7.52 -12.48
N ARG A 54 3.38 7.64 -13.68
CA ARG A 54 2.43 8.73 -13.99
C ARG A 54 1.15 8.70 -13.18
N LEU A 55 0.71 7.54 -12.68
CA LEU A 55 -0.45 7.42 -11.79
C LEU A 55 -0.08 7.81 -10.36
N LEU A 56 1.11 7.42 -9.90
CA LEU A 56 1.68 7.82 -8.62
C LEU A 56 1.89 9.34 -8.55
N THR A 57 2.28 10.02 -9.64
CA THR A 57 2.34 11.50 -9.65
C THR A 57 1.00 12.14 -9.29
N LYS A 58 -0.12 11.50 -9.60
CA LYS A 58 -1.49 11.97 -9.31
C LYS A 58 -1.99 11.53 -7.92
N ALA A 59 -1.25 10.70 -7.20
CA ALA A 59 -1.65 10.15 -5.91
C ALA A 59 -1.40 11.16 -4.78
N ARG A 60 -2.48 11.68 -4.20
CA ARG A 60 -2.40 12.71 -3.15
C ARG A 60 -1.80 12.19 -1.84
N PHE A 61 -1.99 10.91 -1.53
CA PHE A 61 -1.48 10.31 -0.29
C PHE A 61 0.06 10.31 -0.22
N LEU A 62 0.75 10.38 -1.35
CA LEU A 62 2.21 10.49 -1.37
C LEU A 62 2.72 11.86 -0.90
N ARG A 63 1.85 12.85 -0.72
CA ARG A 63 2.21 14.24 -0.39
C ARG A 63 1.81 14.67 1.02
N SER A 64 1.13 13.79 1.77
CA SER A 64 0.61 14.12 3.10
C SER A 64 1.65 13.99 4.22
N ASN A 65 2.76 13.30 3.97
CA ASN A 65 3.73 12.91 4.99
C ASN A 65 4.90 13.89 5.03
N ASP A 66 5.60 13.98 6.16
CA ASP A 66 6.80 14.81 6.31
C ASP A 66 8.00 14.19 5.61
N ILE A 67 8.12 12.86 5.73
CA ILE A 67 9.18 12.06 5.12
C ILE A 67 8.56 10.87 4.41
N LEU A 68 9.06 10.58 3.21
CA LEU A 68 8.65 9.50 2.35
C LEU A 68 9.87 8.66 1.98
N CYS A 69 9.88 7.40 2.39
CA CYS A 69 10.89 6.41 2.03
C CYS A 69 10.32 5.51 0.94
N LEU A 70 10.96 5.46 -0.22
CA LEU A 70 10.54 4.62 -1.35
C LEU A 70 11.48 3.42 -1.50
N GLN A 71 10.88 2.23 -1.65
CA GLN A 71 11.60 1.00 -2.00
C GLN A 71 11.30 0.58 -3.44
N GLU A 72 12.21 -0.24 -3.98
CA GLU A 72 12.19 -0.75 -5.36
C GLU A 72 12.12 0.30 -6.48
N VAL A 73 12.71 1.49 -6.27
CA VAL A 73 12.85 2.51 -7.33
C VAL A 73 13.99 2.20 -8.32
N PHE A 74 14.13 0.95 -8.78
CA PHE A 74 15.29 0.50 -9.57
C PHE A 74 15.36 1.07 -10.98
N GLN A 75 14.21 1.25 -11.65
CA GLN A 75 14.16 1.67 -13.04
C GLN A 75 14.30 3.20 -13.20
N LYS A 76 15.39 3.65 -13.83
CA LYS A 76 15.74 5.08 -13.99
C LYS A 76 14.56 5.94 -14.47
N LYS A 77 13.87 5.55 -15.55
CA LYS A 77 12.81 6.37 -16.16
C LYS A 77 11.53 6.52 -15.31
N PRO A 78 10.87 5.45 -14.84
CA PRO A 78 9.72 5.61 -13.95
C PRO A 78 10.08 6.26 -12.61
N SER A 79 11.27 5.95 -12.05
CA SER A 79 11.77 6.62 -10.85
C SER A 79 11.91 8.13 -11.08
N GLN A 80 12.55 8.56 -12.17
CA GLN A 80 12.67 9.99 -12.51
C GLN A 80 11.30 10.69 -12.60
N ILE A 81 10.33 10.10 -13.32
CA ILE A 81 8.98 10.65 -13.45
C ILE A 81 8.33 10.87 -12.07
N LEU A 82 8.50 9.91 -11.16
CA LEU A 82 7.92 9.98 -9.84
C LEU A 82 8.63 11.02 -8.96
N LEU A 83 9.96 10.95 -8.89
CA LEU A 83 10.78 11.83 -8.05
C LEU A 83 10.68 13.29 -8.49
N ASP A 84 10.72 13.57 -9.80
CA ASP A 84 10.51 14.92 -10.34
C ASP A 84 9.16 15.49 -9.89
N SER A 85 8.10 14.68 -9.95
CA SER A 85 6.76 15.13 -9.56
C SER A 85 6.59 15.31 -8.04
N LEU A 86 7.47 14.73 -7.24
CA LEU A 86 7.45 14.83 -5.78
C LEU A 86 8.38 15.94 -5.27
N SER A 87 9.34 16.41 -6.07
CA SER A 87 10.32 17.44 -5.70
C SER A 87 9.71 18.75 -5.19
N GLU A 88 8.56 19.17 -5.73
CA GLU A 88 7.85 20.37 -5.25
C GLU A 88 7.33 20.19 -3.81
N THR A 89 6.95 18.97 -3.44
CA THR A 89 6.48 18.64 -2.08
C THR A 89 7.65 18.31 -1.16
N TYR A 90 8.67 17.62 -1.68
CA TYR A 90 9.82 17.13 -0.94
C TYR A 90 11.11 17.71 -1.57
N PRO A 91 11.48 18.95 -1.24
CA PRO A 91 12.64 19.62 -1.84
C PRO A 91 13.98 19.00 -1.44
N TYR A 92 14.02 18.19 -0.37
CA TYR A 92 15.21 17.50 0.08
C TYR A 92 15.06 16.00 -0.18
N SER A 93 15.98 15.42 -0.93
CA SER A 93 15.94 13.99 -1.25
C SER A 93 17.32 13.40 -1.42
N THR A 94 17.50 12.15 -1.03
CA THR A 94 18.71 11.41 -1.34
C THR A 94 18.69 10.84 -2.77
N PRO A 95 19.85 10.67 -3.41
CA PRO A 95 19.97 9.84 -4.61
C PRO A 95 19.48 8.43 -4.36
N ILE A 96 19.19 7.71 -5.44
CA ILE A 96 18.84 6.30 -5.35
C ILE A 96 20.08 5.52 -4.89
N LEU A 97 19.95 4.73 -3.82
CA LEU A 97 21.03 3.94 -3.22
C LEU A 97 21.84 3.19 -4.29
N GLY A 98 23.16 3.32 -4.28
CA GLY A 98 24.04 2.57 -5.18
C GLY A 98 24.00 3.00 -6.65
N THR A 99 23.46 4.19 -6.96
CA THR A 99 23.68 4.82 -8.27
C THR A 99 25.06 5.48 -8.33
N GLU A 100 25.76 5.35 -9.45
CA GLU A 100 27.12 5.89 -9.61
C GLU A 100 27.12 7.37 -10.04
N ASP A 101 26.02 7.86 -10.61
CA ASP A 101 25.87 9.25 -11.09
C ASP A 101 26.00 10.28 -9.94
N ASP A 102 25.67 9.88 -8.69
CA ASP A 102 25.58 10.78 -7.53
C ASP A 102 26.52 10.37 -6.37
N LYS A 103 27.66 9.74 -6.69
CA LYS A 103 28.60 9.25 -5.66
C LYS A 103 29.13 10.34 -4.72
N ASP A 104 29.20 11.59 -5.19
CA ASP A 104 29.74 12.73 -4.46
C ASP A 104 28.67 13.45 -3.61
N TYR A 105 27.39 13.03 -3.71
CA TYR A 105 26.32 13.52 -2.85
C TYR A 105 26.44 12.98 -1.41
N TRP A 106 26.87 11.73 -1.28
CA TRP A 106 26.87 11.02 0.00
C TRP A 106 28.01 11.49 0.88
N ASP A 107 27.69 11.94 2.10
CA ASP A 107 28.70 12.30 3.11
C ASP A 107 29.59 11.10 3.44
N GLU A 108 28.98 9.91 3.51
CA GLU A 108 29.70 8.67 3.72
C GLU A 108 29.15 7.52 2.86
N THR A 109 30.04 6.61 2.50
CA THR A 109 29.68 5.37 1.79
C THR A 109 30.36 4.19 2.45
N TRP A 110 29.56 3.34 3.07
CA TRP A 110 30.03 2.16 3.78
C TRP A 110 30.02 0.94 2.88
N ASN A 111 31.03 0.08 3.06
CA ASN A 111 31.17 -1.15 2.27
C ASN A 111 31.16 -0.89 0.76
N ARG A 112 31.78 0.22 0.32
CA ARG A 112 31.73 0.73 -1.05
C ARG A 112 32.02 -0.31 -2.14
N ASP A 113 32.97 -1.22 -1.86
CA ASP A 113 33.43 -2.25 -2.80
C ASP A 113 32.45 -3.42 -2.93
N ILE A 114 31.52 -3.55 -1.99
CA ILE A 114 30.49 -4.58 -2.05
C ILE A 114 29.56 -4.26 -3.20
N GLY A 115 29.57 -5.18 -4.16
CA GLY A 115 28.77 -5.04 -5.35
C GLY A 115 29.32 -4.13 -6.43
N ARG A 116 30.62 -3.83 -6.41
CA ARG A 116 31.33 -3.19 -7.52
C ARG A 116 31.90 -4.16 -8.57
N SER A 117 31.57 -5.46 -8.52
CA SER A 117 32.02 -6.37 -9.59
C SER A 117 31.34 -6.01 -10.92
N SER A 118 32.01 -6.28 -12.04
CA SER A 118 31.52 -6.02 -13.41
C SER A 118 30.23 -6.76 -13.80
N LEU A 119 29.61 -7.48 -12.86
CA LEU A 119 28.41 -8.28 -13.03
C LEU A 119 27.19 -7.74 -12.25
N LYS A 120 27.37 -6.76 -11.34
CA LYS A 120 26.23 -6.14 -10.64
C LYS A 120 25.82 -4.86 -11.35
N PHE A 121 24.60 -4.84 -11.90
CA PHE A 121 24.12 -3.75 -12.75
C PHE A 121 23.00 -2.91 -12.12
N LEU A 122 22.55 -3.24 -10.91
CA LEU A 122 21.34 -2.65 -10.33
C LEU A 122 21.63 -1.90 -9.03
N SER A 123 21.13 -0.66 -8.97
CA SER A 123 21.07 0.16 -7.75
C SER A 123 20.32 -0.59 -6.64
N GLY A 124 20.49 -0.18 -5.38
CA GLY A 124 19.74 -0.71 -4.24
C GLY A 124 18.25 -0.36 -4.24
N GLY A 125 17.84 0.62 -5.06
CA GLY A 125 16.41 0.93 -5.26
C GLY A 125 15.74 1.58 -4.05
N LEU A 126 16.51 2.28 -3.21
CA LEU A 126 16.03 3.03 -2.05
C LEU A 126 16.26 4.52 -2.27
N THR A 127 15.33 5.36 -1.82
CA THR A 127 15.52 6.82 -1.72
C THR A 127 14.66 7.37 -0.58
N ILE A 128 15.13 8.44 0.04
CA ILE A 128 14.42 9.16 1.10
C ILE A 128 14.09 10.56 0.57
N LEU A 129 12.83 10.96 0.68
CA LEU A 129 12.34 12.29 0.36
C LEU A 129 11.82 12.96 1.63
N SER A 130 12.12 14.24 1.82
CA SER A 130 11.82 15.00 3.02
C SER A 130 11.33 16.42 2.68
N LYS A 131 10.32 16.87 3.43
CA LYS A 131 9.91 18.29 3.46
C LYS A 131 10.95 19.18 4.15
N TRP A 132 11.79 18.55 4.97
CA TRP A 132 12.73 19.18 5.89
C TRP A 132 14.20 18.92 5.49
N PRO A 133 15.14 19.83 5.77
CA PRO A 133 16.53 19.71 5.34
C PRO A 133 17.19 18.41 5.77
N ILE A 134 17.82 17.70 4.81
CA ILE A 134 18.72 16.58 5.07
C ILE A 134 20.13 17.16 5.27
N ILE A 135 20.66 17.07 6.48
CA ILE A 135 21.98 17.62 6.84
C ILE A 135 23.10 16.58 6.81
N GLN A 136 22.74 15.30 6.82
CA GLN A 136 23.66 14.20 6.61
C GLN A 136 22.95 13.09 5.83
N ALA A 137 23.62 12.52 4.84
CA ALA A 137 23.16 11.37 4.07
C ALA A 137 24.28 10.34 3.91
N VAL A 138 23.99 9.11 4.32
CA VAL A 138 24.92 7.99 4.24
C VAL A 138 24.26 6.83 3.51
N GLN A 139 25.02 6.21 2.62
CA GLN A 139 24.64 4.93 2.03
C GLN A 139 25.51 3.79 2.57
N TYR A 140 24.87 2.66 2.85
CA TYR A 140 25.52 1.47 3.34
C TYR A 140 25.15 0.28 2.46
N PHE A 141 26.13 -0.53 2.06
CA PHE A 141 25.88 -1.76 1.31
C PHE A 141 26.04 -3.00 2.19
N TYR A 142 25.02 -3.87 2.22
CA TYR A 142 25.04 -5.09 3.04
C TYR A 142 26.10 -6.07 2.54
N ARG A 143 26.84 -6.67 3.48
CA ARG A 143 27.84 -7.71 3.20
C ARG A 143 27.22 -9.02 2.75
N HIS A 144 26.00 -9.30 3.21
CA HIS A 144 25.31 -10.55 3.00
C HIS A 144 24.03 -10.36 2.18
N THR A 145 23.94 -11.06 1.05
CA THR A 145 22.77 -11.16 0.16
C THR A 145 22.77 -12.56 -0.45
N CYS A 146 21.64 -13.02 -0.99
CA CYS A 146 21.59 -14.30 -1.71
C CYS A 146 20.69 -14.27 -2.96
N SER A 147 20.74 -15.35 -3.73
CA SER A 147 19.97 -15.50 -4.97
C SER A 147 20.18 -14.30 -5.93
N GLY A 148 19.13 -13.87 -6.63
CA GLY A 148 19.15 -12.72 -7.53
C GLY A 148 19.54 -11.39 -6.86
N TRP A 149 19.41 -11.29 -5.54
CA TRP A 149 19.78 -10.10 -4.77
C TRP A 149 21.29 -9.92 -4.65
N THR A 150 22.07 -10.96 -4.96
CA THR A 150 23.51 -10.81 -5.14
C THR A 150 23.88 -9.87 -6.29
N PHE A 151 22.99 -9.57 -7.25
CA PHE A 151 23.25 -8.64 -8.36
C PHE A 151 22.77 -7.20 -8.10
N ILE A 152 22.17 -6.96 -6.92
CA ILE A 152 21.63 -5.67 -6.49
C ILE A 152 22.57 -5.09 -5.44
N ARG A 153 22.76 -3.76 -5.47
CA ARG A 153 23.49 -3.03 -4.41
C ARG A 153 22.60 -2.80 -3.19
N SER A 154 22.10 -3.89 -2.60
CA SER A 154 21.22 -3.88 -1.43
C SER A 154 21.93 -3.30 -0.22
N GLY A 155 21.15 -2.66 0.65
CA GLY A 155 21.69 -1.84 1.72
C GLY A 155 20.62 -1.03 2.42
N PHE A 156 21.06 0.00 3.13
CA PHE A 156 20.18 1.00 3.72
C PHE A 156 20.73 2.41 3.46
N ILE A 157 19.82 3.38 3.57
CA ILE A 157 20.14 4.80 3.60
C ILE A 157 19.92 5.29 5.04
N TYR A 158 20.91 6.00 5.59
CA TYR A 158 20.75 6.78 6.81
C TYR A 158 20.71 8.26 6.44
N THR A 159 19.78 9.01 7.04
CA THR A 159 19.77 10.47 6.97
C THR A 159 19.54 11.10 8.34
N GLN A 160 20.25 12.18 8.63
CA GLN A 160 19.91 13.12 9.69
C GLN A 160 19.15 14.30 9.08
N ILE A 161 17.98 14.61 9.65
CA ILE A 161 17.05 15.62 9.15
C ILE A 161 16.76 16.61 10.26
N LEU A 162 16.75 17.92 9.94
CA LEU A 162 16.32 18.97 10.85
C LEU A 162 14.82 19.19 10.71
N TYR A 163 14.03 18.57 11.59
CA TYR A 163 12.57 18.52 11.51
C TYR A 163 11.89 19.69 12.23
N GLY A 164 10.81 20.19 11.63
CA GLY A 164 9.99 21.25 12.22
C GLY A 164 10.67 22.62 12.15
N LYS A 165 9.98 23.64 12.66
CA LYS A 165 10.52 25.01 12.68
C LYS A 165 11.68 25.18 13.66
N ASN A 166 11.75 24.31 14.66
CA ASN A 166 12.80 24.31 15.67
C ASN A 166 14.05 23.53 15.23
N GLU A 167 14.07 23.03 13.98
CA GLU A 167 15.21 22.29 13.42
C GLU A 167 15.63 21.08 14.30
N TYR A 168 14.64 20.39 14.88
CA TYR A 168 14.88 19.28 15.79
C TYR A 168 15.50 18.09 15.04
N PRO A 169 16.68 17.56 15.45
CA PRO A 169 17.33 16.48 14.73
C PRO A 169 16.57 15.15 14.86
N ILE A 170 16.30 14.54 13.72
CA ILE A 170 15.77 13.17 13.62
C ILE A 170 16.61 12.33 12.67
N HIS A 171 16.62 11.03 12.91
CA HIS A 171 17.41 10.07 12.16
C HIS A 171 16.50 9.05 11.50
N ILE A 172 16.67 8.86 10.19
CA ILE A 172 15.88 7.95 9.39
C ILE A 172 16.81 6.89 8.81
N ILE A 173 16.47 5.62 9.05
CA ILE A 173 17.10 4.47 8.41
C ILE A 173 16.07 3.86 7.48
N SER A 174 16.27 4.01 6.16
CA SER A 174 15.43 3.33 5.17
C SER A 174 16.13 2.10 4.61
N THR A 175 15.45 0.94 4.63
CA THR A 175 16.00 -0.33 4.14
C THR A 175 15.01 -1.13 3.29
N HIS A 176 15.53 -2.12 2.57
CA HIS A 176 14.77 -3.21 1.98
C HIS A 176 15.60 -4.49 2.19
N LEU A 177 15.20 -5.30 3.16
CA LEU A 177 15.95 -6.49 3.57
C LEU A 177 15.78 -7.63 2.56
N GLN A 178 16.64 -8.66 2.67
CA GLN A 178 16.60 -9.86 1.83
C GLN A 178 15.18 -10.47 1.78
N PRO A 179 14.53 -10.49 0.61
CA PRO A 179 13.24 -11.14 0.48
C PRO A 179 13.37 -12.65 0.45
N SER A 180 12.24 -13.29 0.66
CA SER A 180 12.09 -14.72 0.48
C SER A 180 12.02 -15.05 -1.02
N ASP A 181 12.89 -15.93 -1.50
CA ASP A 181 13.01 -16.36 -2.89
C ASP A 181 12.78 -17.87 -2.97
N HIS A 182 11.89 -18.31 -3.86
CA HIS A 182 11.65 -19.73 -4.13
C HIS A 182 12.92 -20.54 -4.49
N ARG A 183 13.98 -19.87 -4.98
CA ARG A 183 15.30 -20.49 -5.26
C ARG A 183 16.14 -20.68 -4.00
N GLY A 184 15.78 -20.01 -2.92
CA GLY A 184 16.48 -19.99 -1.64
C GLY A 184 17.89 -19.43 -1.72
N CYS A 185 18.59 -19.49 -0.58
CA CYS A 185 20.02 -19.21 -0.52
C CYS A 185 20.81 -20.53 -0.44
N TYR A 186 21.81 -20.71 -1.30
CA TYR A 186 22.61 -21.95 -1.32
C TYR A 186 23.46 -22.19 -0.06
N LEU A 187 23.88 -21.13 0.62
CA LEU A 187 24.88 -21.19 1.72
C LEU A 187 24.34 -20.72 3.09
N SER A 188 23.09 -20.27 3.16
CA SER A 188 22.45 -19.76 4.38
C SER A 188 20.93 -19.86 4.27
N SER A 189 20.17 -19.44 5.29
CA SER A 189 18.74 -19.15 5.11
C SER A 189 18.54 -17.65 4.87
N GLU A 190 17.43 -17.29 4.25
CA GLU A 190 17.06 -15.88 4.01
C GLU A 190 16.86 -15.14 5.34
N GLU A 191 16.29 -15.82 6.33
CA GLU A 191 16.11 -15.38 7.70
C GLU A 191 17.44 -14.96 8.33
N LYS A 192 18.45 -15.84 8.29
CA LYS A 192 19.80 -15.56 8.81
C LYS A 192 20.51 -14.44 8.06
N ILE A 193 20.17 -14.21 6.79
CA ILE A 193 20.69 -13.07 6.05
C ILE A 193 20.03 -11.79 6.54
N ARG A 194 18.71 -11.78 6.72
CA ARG A 194 18.02 -10.62 7.31
C ARG A 194 18.55 -10.28 8.70
N GLU A 195 18.80 -11.27 9.55
CA GLU A 195 19.45 -11.06 10.87
C GLU A 195 20.81 -10.37 10.74
N LYS A 196 21.68 -10.85 9.83
CA LYS A 196 22.99 -10.22 9.58
C LYS A 196 22.84 -8.79 9.08
N GLN A 197 21.90 -8.54 8.17
CA GLN A 197 21.63 -7.19 7.66
C GLN A 197 21.14 -6.26 8.78
N MET A 198 20.26 -6.73 9.67
CA MET A 198 19.80 -5.97 10.84
C MET A 198 20.95 -5.70 11.83
N HIS A 199 21.84 -6.67 12.07
CA HIS A 199 23.05 -6.43 12.86
C HIS A 199 24.01 -5.42 12.19
N GLU A 200 24.13 -5.40 10.86
CA GLU A 200 24.90 -4.39 10.14
C GLU A 200 24.30 -2.98 10.35
N ILE A 201 22.97 -2.84 10.35
CA ILE A 201 22.30 -1.57 10.69
C ILE A 201 22.64 -1.13 12.11
N MET A 202 22.52 -2.03 13.09
CA MET A 202 22.77 -1.67 14.50
C MET A 202 24.23 -1.35 14.76
N GLY A 203 25.17 -2.09 14.17
CA GLY A 203 26.60 -1.78 14.26
C GLY A 203 26.92 -0.39 13.69
N PHE A 204 26.28 -0.01 12.59
CA PHE A 204 26.39 1.35 12.06
C PHE A 204 25.86 2.42 13.05
N LEU A 205 24.70 2.18 13.67
CA LEU A 205 24.12 3.14 14.62
C LEU A 205 24.91 3.26 15.91
N ASP A 206 25.48 2.16 16.40
CA ASP A 206 26.33 2.17 17.60
C ASP A 206 27.57 3.05 17.41
N GLU A 207 28.10 3.13 16.18
CA GLU A 207 29.23 4.03 15.84
C GLU A 207 28.83 5.51 15.73
N ARG A 208 27.55 5.84 15.64
CA ARG A 208 27.07 7.23 15.52
C ARG A 208 26.95 7.97 16.85
N ASN A 209 26.84 7.26 17.96
CA ASN A 209 26.66 7.85 19.29
C ASN A 209 25.58 8.96 19.29
N ILE A 210 24.43 8.65 18.68
CA ILE A 210 23.28 9.56 18.54
C ILE A 210 22.81 9.97 19.94
N SER A 211 22.44 11.25 20.11
CA SER A 211 21.95 11.73 21.40
C SER A 211 20.65 11.01 21.77
N LYS A 212 20.50 10.61 23.04
CA LYS A 212 19.26 9.97 23.53
C LYS A 212 18.03 10.87 23.41
N ASN A 213 18.24 12.17 23.23
CA ASN A 213 17.18 13.16 23.07
C ASN A 213 16.77 13.35 21.61
N GLU A 214 17.38 12.65 20.64
CA GLU A 214 17.05 12.70 19.21
C GLU A 214 16.26 11.44 18.81
N LEU A 215 15.28 11.58 17.91
CA LEU A 215 14.47 10.45 17.47
C LEU A 215 15.17 9.64 16.38
N VAL A 216 15.06 8.32 16.46
CA VAL A 216 15.61 7.40 15.45
C VAL A 216 14.50 6.47 14.97
N PHE A 217 14.28 6.45 13.65
CA PHE A 217 13.25 5.64 13.01
C PHE A 217 13.85 4.66 12.00
N PHE A 218 13.27 3.46 11.91
CA PHE A 218 13.58 2.47 10.88
C PHE A 218 12.36 2.27 9.99
N LEU A 219 12.51 2.40 8.68
CA LEU A 219 11.42 2.31 7.71
C LEU A 219 11.79 1.42 6.54
N GLY A 220 10.85 0.61 6.08
CA GLY A 220 11.08 -0.16 4.87
C GLY A 220 10.25 -1.41 4.75
N ASP A 221 10.59 -2.17 3.72
CA ASP A 221 10.18 -3.55 3.56
C ASP A 221 11.22 -4.44 4.25
N PHE A 222 10.86 -5.00 5.39
CA PHE A 222 11.75 -5.86 6.16
C PHE A 222 11.70 -7.31 5.70
N ASN A 223 10.77 -7.67 4.81
CA ASN A 223 10.56 -9.05 4.36
C ASN A 223 10.41 -10.06 5.53
N ILE A 224 9.89 -9.59 6.66
CA ILE A 224 9.60 -10.39 7.85
C ILE A 224 8.13 -10.24 8.14
N ASP A 225 7.38 -11.32 8.02
CA ASP A 225 5.94 -11.31 8.26
C ASP A 225 5.65 -11.15 9.76
N LYS A 226 4.80 -10.20 10.13
CA LYS A 226 4.42 -9.93 11.54
C LYS A 226 3.87 -11.17 12.23
N TYR A 227 3.23 -12.05 11.46
CA TYR A 227 2.54 -13.23 11.96
C TYR A 227 3.44 -14.47 12.00
N ASN A 228 4.65 -14.38 11.47
CA ASN A 228 5.74 -15.26 11.85
C ASN A 228 6.37 -14.74 13.15
N ILE A 229 5.79 -15.15 14.29
CA ILE A 229 6.14 -14.63 15.61
C ILE A 229 7.63 -14.77 15.92
N GLU A 230 8.24 -15.90 15.58
CA GLU A 230 9.67 -16.15 15.86
C GLU A 230 10.58 -15.14 15.15
N GLN A 231 10.40 -14.96 13.83
CA GLN A 231 11.20 -14.00 13.07
C GLN A 231 10.88 -12.55 13.45
N TYR A 232 9.61 -12.27 13.73
CA TYR A 232 9.18 -10.93 14.11
C TYR A 232 9.78 -10.51 15.46
N GLU A 233 9.69 -11.36 16.49
CA GLU A 233 10.31 -11.10 17.80
C GLU A 233 11.84 -10.96 17.67
N THR A 234 12.48 -11.81 16.88
CA THR A 234 13.91 -11.69 16.56
C THR A 234 14.27 -10.35 15.94
N MET A 235 13.46 -9.83 15.00
CA MET A 235 13.64 -8.51 14.42
C MET A 235 13.51 -7.39 15.46
N ILE A 236 12.48 -7.45 16.32
CA ILE A 236 12.26 -6.47 17.40
C ILE A 236 13.48 -6.42 18.34
N ASP A 237 14.01 -7.59 18.69
CA ASP A 237 15.15 -7.72 19.60
C ASP A 237 16.46 -7.22 18.96
N ILE A 238 16.78 -7.65 17.73
CA ILE A 238 18.01 -7.23 17.05
C ILE A 238 18.01 -5.72 16.83
N LEU A 239 16.92 -5.16 16.29
CA LEU A 239 16.83 -3.73 16.00
C LEU A 239 16.59 -2.88 17.25
N ARG A 240 16.31 -3.51 18.40
CA ARG A 240 16.01 -2.85 19.67
C ARG A 240 14.87 -1.83 19.52
N VAL A 241 13.83 -2.14 18.76
CA VAL A 241 12.75 -1.21 18.44
C VAL A 241 11.55 -1.36 19.38
N LYS A 242 10.72 -0.31 19.52
CA LYS A 242 9.39 -0.48 20.10
C LYS A 242 8.48 -1.17 19.08
N GLN A 243 7.76 -2.19 19.53
CA GLN A 243 6.66 -2.75 18.75
C GLN A 243 5.61 -1.65 18.50
N GLN A 244 5.22 -1.52 17.24
CA GLN A 244 4.18 -0.62 16.77
C GLN A 244 2.78 -1.17 17.10
N ASP A 245 1.88 -0.25 17.43
CA ASP A 245 0.45 -0.53 17.44
C ASP A 245 -0.10 -0.42 16.02
N LEU A 246 -0.83 -1.43 15.56
CA LEU A 246 -1.52 -1.33 14.27
C LEU A 246 -2.75 -0.45 14.44
N TYR A 247 -2.79 0.64 13.68
CA TYR A 247 -3.95 1.51 13.68
C TYR A 247 -5.15 0.77 13.05
N PRO A 248 -6.36 0.85 13.63
CA PRO A 248 -7.53 0.17 13.08
C PRO A 248 -7.82 0.61 11.65
N THR A 249 -7.76 -0.34 10.70
CA THR A 249 -8.06 -0.12 9.28
C THR A 249 -8.65 -1.40 8.68
N SER A 250 -9.28 -1.29 7.51
CA SER A 250 -9.71 -2.45 6.74
C SER A 250 -8.54 -3.22 6.11
N VAL A 251 -7.31 -2.70 6.13
CA VAL A 251 -6.15 -3.32 5.49
C VAL A 251 -5.17 -3.77 6.56
N LEU A 252 -4.99 -5.08 6.73
CA LEU A 252 -4.16 -5.60 7.82
C LEU A 252 -2.76 -6.03 7.35
N CYS A 253 -2.59 -6.29 6.05
CA CYS A 253 -1.36 -6.78 5.47
C CYS A 253 -0.81 -5.76 4.45
N SER A 254 0.50 -5.55 4.42
CA SER A 254 1.12 -4.67 3.41
C SER A 254 1.30 -5.37 2.07
N TRP A 255 1.37 -6.70 2.05
CA TRP A 255 1.32 -7.55 0.86
C TRP A 255 0.09 -8.47 0.94
N ASP A 256 -0.90 -8.27 0.07
CA ASP A 256 -2.20 -8.95 0.16
C ASP A 256 -2.55 -9.64 -1.16
N SER A 257 -2.32 -10.95 -1.21
CA SER A 257 -2.67 -11.81 -2.35
C SER A 257 -4.16 -11.96 -2.61
N SER A 258 -4.99 -11.70 -1.59
CA SER A 258 -6.44 -11.85 -1.69
C SER A 258 -7.11 -10.63 -2.34
N PHE A 259 -6.52 -9.44 -2.21
CA PHE A 259 -7.15 -8.19 -2.68
C PHE A 259 -6.30 -7.35 -3.63
N ASN A 260 -4.98 -7.51 -3.65
CA ASN A 260 -4.11 -6.79 -4.57
C ASN A 260 -3.92 -7.59 -5.86
N ALA A 261 -4.49 -7.17 -6.98
CA ALA A 261 -4.39 -7.96 -8.21
C ALA A 261 -2.95 -8.07 -8.78
N MET A 262 -1.98 -7.24 -8.34
CA MET A 262 -0.59 -7.33 -8.78
C MET A 262 0.19 -8.50 -8.14
N THR A 263 -0.25 -8.99 -6.98
CA THR A 263 0.37 -10.12 -6.27
C THR A 263 -0.07 -11.48 -6.83
N THR A 264 -1.26 -11.56 -7.44
CA THR A 264 -1.85 -12.80 -8.04
C THR A 264 -1.04 -13.41 -9.19
N THR A 265 -0.05 -12.67 -9.71
CA THR A 265 0.91 -13.15 -10.71
C THR A 265 2.02 -14.02 -10.10
N THR A 266 2.05 -14.17 -8.78
CA THR A 266 3.01 -14.99 -8.04
C THR A 266 2.37 -16.30 -7.57
N THR A 267 3.16 -17.36 -7.44
CA THR A 267 2.68 -18.67 -6.93
C THR A 267 2.43 -18.67 -5.41
N HIS A 268 2.68 -17.56 -4.73
CA HIS A 268 2.56 -17.42 -3.28
C HIS A 268 1.16 -16.90 -2.92
N GLN A 269 0.35 -17.74 -2.29
CA GLN A 269 -1.02 -17.42 -1.89
C GLN A 269 -1.11 -17.11 -0.38
N GLN A 270 -0.30 -16.18 0.12
CA GLN A 270 -0.28 -15.85 1.55
C GLN A 270 -0.21 -14.34 1.77
N ASN A 271 -1.13 -13.78 2.55
CA ASN A 271 -1.11 -12.36 2.88
C ASN A 271 -0.09 -12.11 4.00
N GLN A 272 0.77 -11.10 3.86
CA GLN A 272 1.88 -10.85 4.76
C GLN A 272 1.95 -9.37 5.14
N LEU A 273 2.33 -9.09 6.38
CA LEU A 273 2.70 -7.74 6.81
C LEU A 273 4.23 -7.67 6.83
N LEU A 274 4.82 -7.02 5.83
CA LEU A 274 6.27 -7.00 5.59
C LEU A 274 6.88 -5.60 5.76
N ASP A 275 6.06 -4.57 5.60
CA ASP A 275 6.46 -3.18 5.62
C ASP A 275 6.20 -2.57 7.00
N TYR A 276 7.20 -1.89 7.54
CA TYR A 276 7.13 -1.34 8.90
C TYR A 276 7.76 0.03 9.02
N ILE A 277 7.30 0.75 10.03
CA ILE A 277 7.94 1.96 10.53
C ILE A 277 8.09 1.81 12.04
N PHE A 278 9.32 1.66 12.50
CA PHE A 278 9.66 1.48 13.90
C PHE A 278 10.33 2.72 14.49
N ILE A 279 10.19 2.88 15.80
CA ILE A 279 10.99 3.82 16.58
C ILE A 279 12.03 3.04 17.40
N TYR A 280 13.27 3.52 17.41
CA TYR A 280 14.34 2.93 18.19
C TYR A 280 14.03 3.10 19.70
N LYS A 281 13.99 2.00 20.47
CA LYS A 281 13.50 1.98 21.85
C LYS A 281 14.24 2.95 22.77
N ASP A 282 15.56 3.05 22.62
CA ASP A 282 16.42 3.90 23.46
C ASP A 282 16.30 5.40 23.14
N HIS A 283 15.65 5.74 22.02
CA HIS A 283 15.45 7.10 21.49
C HIS A 283 13.97 7.49 21.42
N ALA A 284 13.07 6.61 21.86
CA ALA A 284 11.64 6.87 21.79
C ALA A 284 11.20 7.76 22.97
N PRO A 285 10.28 8.72 22.77
CA PRO A 285 9.76 9.52 23.86
C PRO A 285 9.11 8.66 24.95
N ASN A 286 9.16 9.15 26.19
CA ASN A 286 8.49 8.50 27.31
C ASN A 286 6.97 8.57 27.11
N ASN A 287 6.28 7.46 27.39
CA ASN A 287 4.82 7.33 27.32
C ASN A 287 4.18 7.65 25.94
N SER A 288 4.96 7.70 24.85
CA SER A 288 4.42 7.87 23.50
C SER A 288 3.91 6.55 22.92
N LEU A 289 2.72 6.58 22.33
CA LEU A 289 2.21 5.50 21.47
C LEU A 289 2.60 5.78 20.03
N TRP A 290 3.15 4.77 19.36
CA TRP A 290 3.57 4.82 17.97
C TRP A 290 2.72 3.86 17.14
N TYR A 291 2.06 4.40 16.12
CA TYR A 291 1.14 3.65 15.27
C TYR A 291 1.74 3.38 13.90
N ASN A 292 1.35 2.27 13.29
CA ASN A 292 1.47 2.03 11.86
C ASN A 292 0.07 1.85 11.26
N LEU A 293 -0.22 2.59 10.19
CA LEU A 293 -1.45 2.52 9.42
C LEU A 293 -1.13 2.04 8.00
N ILE A 294 -1.71 0.91 7.60
CA ILE A 294 -1.67 0.44 6.22
C ILE A 294 -2.81 1.09 5.43
N ILE A 295 -2.50 1.69 4.28
CA ILE A 295 -3.48 2.33 3.41
C ILE A 295 -3.55 1.64 2.05
N ASP A 296 -4.75 1.39 1.52
CA ASP A 296 -4.95 0.76 0.21
C ASP A 296 -5.45 1.76 -0.84
N ARG A 297 -4.63 2.78 -1.08
CA ARG A 297 -4.98 3.83 -2.04
C ARG A 297 -4.77 3.35 -3.47
N MET A 298 -5.87 3.33 -4.22
CA MET A 298 -5.89 2.87 -5.61
C MET A 298 -5.48 3.98 -6.59
N ALA A 299 -5.03 3.54 -7.77
CA ALA A 299 -4.75 4.37 -8.91
C ALA A 299 -5.95 5.18 -9.32
N SER A 300 -5.67 6.40 -9.77
CA SER A 300 -6.71 7.34 -10.14
C SER A 300 -7.46 6.93 -11.43
N GLU A 301 -6.84 6.14 -12.30
CA GLU A 301 -7.46 5.53 -13.48
C GLU A 301 -6.98 4.08 -13.61
N GLN A 302 -7.74 3.21 -14.27
CA GLN A 302 -7.29 1.83 -14.52
C GLN A 302 -6.13 1.86 -15.51
N TRP A 303 -5.21 0.93 -15.34
CA TRP A 303 -4.10 0.72 -16.25
C TRP A 303 -3.95 -0.77 -16.54
N HIS A 304 -2.99 -1.15 -17.38
CA HIS A 304 -2.81 -2.55 -17.77
C HIS A 304 -1.33 -2.96 -17.75
N LEU A 305 -1.06 -4.22 -17.44
CA LEU A 305 0.29 -4.79 -17.27
C LEU A 305 1.23 -4.59 -18.46
N LEU A 306 0.75 -4.71 -19.70
CA LEU A 306 1.52 -4.52 -20.94
C LEU A 306 1.39 -3.11 -21.54
N GLY A 307 0.73 -2.20 -20.83
CA GLY A 307 0.58 -0.79 -21.19
C GLY A 307 -0.49 -0.48 -22.24
N LYS A 308 -0.73 0.82 -22.43
CA LYS A 308 -1.87 1.35 -23.21
C LYS A 308 -1.84 1.00 -24.70
N ASN A 309 -0.69 0.64 -25.27
CA ASN A 309 -0.57 0.34 -26.71
C ASN A 309 -0.96 -1.11 -27.08
N ARG A 310 -1.28 -1.95 -26.10
CA ARG A 310 -1.81 -3.31 -26.30
C ARG A 310 -3.23 -3.42 -25.75
N MET A 311 -4.13 -2.53 -26.18
CA MET A 311 -5.51 -2.36 -25.67
C MET A 311 -6.41 -3.62 -25.73
N PHE A 312 -5.92 -4.75 -26.22
CA PHE A 312 -6.65 -6.01 -26.19
C PHE A 312 -6.45 -6.70 -24.84
N TYR A 313 -7.53 -6.75 -24.06
CA TYR A 313 -7.64 -7.63 -22.90
C TYR A 313 -7.31 -9.06 -23.30
N ASN A 314 -6.17 -9.57 -22.85
CA ASN A 314 -5.79 -10.96 -22.98
C ASN A 314 -5.15 -11.42 -21.67
N THR A 315 -4.78 -12.69 -21.58
CA THR A 315 -4.26 -13.31 -20.33
C THR A 315 -2.97 -12.67 -19.79
N ARG A 316 -2.36 -11.76 -20.55
CA ARG A 316 -1.12 -11.06 -20.19
C ARG A 316 -1.33 -9.55 -19.98
N ASN A 317 -2.48 -8.98 -20.37
CA ASN A 317 -2.79 -7.54 -20.22
C ASN A 317 -4.00 -7.29 -19.32
N ILE A 318 -3.86 -7.68 -18.05
CA ILE A 318 -4.91 -7.59 -17.03
C ILE A 318 -5.12 -6.11 -16.65
N PRO A 319 -6.38 -5.64 -16.55
CA PRO A 319 -6.68 -4.32 -16.02
C PRO A 319 -6.46 -4.27 -14.52
N LEU A 320 -5.78 -3.22 -14.08
CA LEU A 320 -5.38 -3.05 -12.69
C LEU A 320 -5.73 -1.66 -12.21
N ILE A 321 -5.95 -1.57 -10.91
CA ILE A 321 -6.18 -0.31 -10.18
C ILE A 321 -5.15 -0.13 -9.06
N GLU A 322 -4.29 -1.10 -8.84
CA GLU A 322 -3.24 -1.11 -7.84
C GLU A 322 -2.05 -0.28 -8.36
N LEU A 323 -1.37 0.42 -7.45
CA LEU A 323 -0.21 1.26 -7.77
C LEU A 323 1.11 0.52 -7.56
N SER A 324 1.08 -0.52 -6.72
CA SER A 324 2.15 -1.46 -6.42
C SER A 324 1.52 -2.75 -5.90
N ASP A 325 2.29 -3.84 -5.84
CA ASP A 325 1.89 -5.08 -5.15
C ASP A 325 1.99 -4.98 -3.63
N HIS A 326 2.69 -3.98 -3.11
CA HIS A 326 2.63 -3.56 -1.71
C HIS A 326 1.65 -2.40 -1.49
N TYR A 327 1.10 -2.31 -0.29
CA TYR A 327 0.37 -1.17 0.22
C TYR A 327 1.30 -0.28 1.07
N PRO A 328 1.20 1.06 0.97
CA PRO A 328 1.99 1.96 1.81
C PRO A 328 1.67 1.82 3.29
N VAL A 329 2.70 2.01 4.12
CA VAL A 329 2.59 2.08 5.58
C VAL A 329 2.91 3.49 6.04
N VAL A 330 2.08 4.03 6.94
CA VAL A 330 2.23 5.36 7.52
C VAL A 330 2.47 5.24 9.02
N GLY A 331 3.52 5.88 9.51
CA GLY A 331 3.92 5.91 10.91
C GLY A 331 3.68 7.28 11.54
N PHE A 332 3.10 7.31 12.74
CA PHE A 332 2.79 8.55 13.45
C PHE A 332 2.62 8.33 14.96
N PHE A 333 2.79 9.39 15.74
CA PHE A 333 2.43 9.41 17.17
C PHE A 333 0.96 9.75 17.40
N ASN A 334 0.45 9.41 18.59
CA ASN A 334 -0.90 9.66 19.10
C ASN A 334 -1.71 10.77 18.39
N LEU A 335 -2.88 10.39 17.87
CA LEU A 335 -3.72 11.00 16.82
C LEU A 335 -4.26 12.42 16.98
N SER A 336 -3.87 13.21 17.97
CA SER A 336 -4.70 14.33 18.42
C SER A 336 -4.97 15.43 17.36
N LYS A 337 -4.34 15.41 16.16
CA LYS A 337 -4.58 16.43 15.11
C LYS A 337 -4.69 15.94 13.65
N HIS A 338 -4.46 14.67 13.30
CA HIS A 338 -4.45 14.26 11.88
C HIS A 338 -5.77 13.59 11.45
N GLN A 339 -6.60 14.34 10.69
CA GLN A 339 -7.76 13.76 9.99
C GLN A 339 -7.29 13.02 8.75
N TRP A 340 -7.08 11.71 8.87
CA TRP A 340 -6.98 10.85 7.70
C TRP A 340 -8.35 10.79 7.03
N PRO A 341 -8.45 10.96 5.70
CA PRO A 341 -9.72 10.81 5.04
C PRO A 341 -10.17 9.35 5.24
N ASP A 342 -11.27 9.18 5.99
CA ASP A 342 -12.06 7.95 5.99
C ASP A 342 -12.13 7.44 4.55
N ARG A 343 -12.09 6.13 4.35
CA ARG A 343 -12.58 5.57 3.10
C ARG A 343 -13.95 6.23 2.88
N PRO A 344 -14.16 6.99 1.79
CA PRO A 344 -15.43 7.66 1.59
C PRO A 344 -16.52 6.59 1.69
N SER A 345 -17.43 6.74 2.64
CA SER A 345 -18.55 5.81 2.79
C SER A 345 -19.27 5.76 1.44
N GLY A 346 -19.27 4.59 0.80
CA GLY A 346 -19.83 4.40 -0.55
C GLY A 346 -18.85 3.96 -1.64
N VAL A 347 -17.56 3.74 -1.34
CA VAL A 347 -16.64 3.06 -2.28
C VAL A 347 -16.75 1.55 -2.14
N LEU A 348 -17.90 0.99 -2.53
CA LEU A 348 -18.11 -0.45 -2.63
C LEU A 348 -17.13 -1.01 -3.66
N THR A 349 -16.02 -1.57 -3.18
CA THR A 349 -14.94 -2.09 -4.04
C THR A 349 -15.01 -3.60 -4.10
N TYR A 350 -15.15 -4.26 -2.96
CA TYR A 350 -15.26 -5.71 -2.84
C TYR A 350 -16.63 -6.05 -2.30
N VAL A 351 -17.39 -6.81 -3.07
CA VAL A 351 -18.80 -7.04 -2.82
C VAL A 351 -19.14 -8.51 -3.02
N GLN A 352 -20.07 -9.00 -2.22
CA GLN A 352 -20.87 -10.18 -2.52
C GLN A 352 -22.24 -9.72 -2.99
N ILE A 353 -22.85 -10.53 -3.84
CA ILE A 353 -24.20 -10.30 -4.34
C ILE A 353 -25.07 -11.41 -3.76
N VAL A 354 -26.18 -11.03 -3.14
CA VAL A 354 -27.18 -11.96 -2.61
C VAL A 354 -28.54 -11.63 -3.20
N THR A 355 -29.44 -12.61 -3.31
CA THR A 355 -30.84 -12.35 -3.68
C THR A 355 -31.51 -11.47 -2.63
N ALA A 356 -32.33 -10.50 -3.02
CA ALA A 356 -32.97 -9.58 -2.08
C ALA A 356 -34.09 -10.22 -1.24
N ASP A 357 -34.71 -11.28 -1.74
CA ASP A 357 -35.85 -11.98 -1.14
C ASP A 357 -35.42 -13.14 -0.22
N THR A 358 -34.38 -13.89 -0.61
CA THR A 358 -33.96 -15.11 0.12
C THR A 358 -32.56 -15.06 0.72
N ASP A 359 -31.82 -13.96 0.52
CA ASP A 359 -30.43 -13.80 0.99
C ASP A 359 -29.46 -14.89 0.52
N LEU A 360 -29.81 -15.60 -0.54
CA LEU A 360 -28.97 -16.63 -1.12
C LEU A 360 -27.82 -15.99 -1.91
N PRO A 361 -26.56 -16.44 -1.71
CA PRO A 361 -25.40 -15.85 -2.35
C PRO A 361 -25.29 -16.25 -3.83
N VAL A 362 -24.72 -15.35 -4.64
CA VAL A 362 -24.24 -15.68 -5.98
C VAL A 362 -22.90 -16.39 -5.88
N ILE A 363 -22.80 -17.59 -6.46
CA ILE A 363 -21.63 -18.46 -6.42
C ILE A 363 -21.13 -18.74 -7.84
N ILE A 364 -19.84 -18.59 -8.07
CA ILE A 364 -19.14 -18.99 -9.29
C ILE A 364 -18.47 -20.33 -9.04
N HIS A 365 -18.94 -21.38 -9.73
CA HIS A 365 -18.36 -22.72 -9.65
C HIS A 365 -18.20 -23.30 -11.06
N ASP A 366 -17.00 -23.78 -11.40
CA ASP A 366 -16.68 -24.36 -12.71
C ASP A 366 -17.13 -23.52 -13.93
N ARG A 367 -16.95 -22.19 -13.83
CA ARG A 367 -17.36 -21.18 -14.82
C ARG A 367 -18.87 -21.01 -15.00
N ASN A 368 -19.67 -21.60 -14.11
CA ASN A 368 -21.11 -21.37 -14.02
C ASN A 368 -21.42 -20.41 -12.89
N ILE A 369 -22.49 -19.63 -13.07
CA ILE A 369 -23.03 -18.75 -12.04
C ILE A 369 -24.26 -19.45 -11.48
N LEU A 370 -24.26 -19.61 -10.16
CA LEU A 370 -25.27 -20.33 -9.39
C LEU A 370 -25.79 -19.41 -8.28
N ILE A 371 -26.99 -19.70 -7.79
CA ILE A 371 -27.47 -19.19 -6.51
C ILE A 371 -27.27 -20.31 -5.49
N GLY A 372 -26.68 -19.98 -4.34
CA GLY A 372 -26.49 -20.93 -3.25
C GLY A 372 -27.82 -21.51 -2.77
N ASN A 373 -27.79 -22.67 -2.12
CA ASN A 373 -28.97 -23.32 -1.57
C ASN A 373 -29.29 -22.85 -0.14
N SER A 374 -28.35 -22.18 0.50
CA SER A 374 -28.48 -21.60 1.84
C SER A 374 -27.80 -20.23 1.93
N SER A 375 -28.38 -19.33 2.73
CA SER A 375 -27.83 -18.00 3.01
C SER A 375 -26.48 -18.04 3.75
N ASN A 376 -26.14 -19.19 4.34
CA ASN A 376 -24.88 -19.40 5.05
C ASN A 376 -23.73 -19.89 4.13
N GLU A 377 -24.01 -20.16 2.86
CA GLU A 377 -22.97 -20.54 1.92
C GLU A 377 -22.05 -19.35 1.62
N ASN A 378 -20.79 -19.64 1.29
CA ASN A 378 -19.83 -18.59 0.98
C ASN A 378 -20.03 -18.11 -0.47
N GLY A 379 -20.45 -16.86 -0.63
CA GLY A 379 -20.67 -16.24 -1.94
C GLY A 379 -19.36 -15.86 -2.64
N SER A 380 -19.40 -15.78 -3.97
CA SER A 380 -18.26 -15.31 -4.75
C SER A 380 -17.97 -13.84 -4.49
N LEU A 381 -16.69 -13.53 -4.36
CA LEU A 381 -16.19 -12.17 -4.21
C LEU A 381 -16.14 -11.49 -5.56
N PHE A 382 -16.64 -10.25 -5.64
CA PHE A 382 -16.55 -9.42 -6.84
C PHE A 382 -15.84 -8.10 -6.55
N ILE A 383 -14.96 -7.70 -7.46
CA ILE A 383 -14.48 -6.32 -7.55
C ILE A 383 -15.46 -5.54 -8.40
N LEU A 384 -16.17 -4.60 -7.76
CA LEU A 384 -17.17 -3.75 -8.39
C LEU A 384 -16.56 -2.44 -8.86
N THR A 385 -16.71 -2.14 -10.15
CA THR A 385 -16.25 -0.86 -10.73
C THR A 385 -17.23 -0.33 -11.76
N ASN A 386 -17.45 0.99 -11.83
CA ASN A 386 -18.40 1.62 -12.75
C ASN A 386 -17.80 2.35 -13.95
N ASN A 387 -16.46 2.40 -14.12
CA ASN A 387 -15.90 3.19 -15.23
C ASN A 387 -14.42 3.00 -15.59
N ALA A 388 -13.81 1.81 -15.49
CA ALA A 388 -12.40 1.61 -15.87
C ALA A 388 -11.41 2.71 -15.36
N SER A 389 -11.76 3.40 -14.27
CA SER A 389 -11.03 4.56 -13.75
C SER A 389 -11.52 4.90 -12.35
N PRO A 390 -10.76 4.53 -11.30
CA PRO A 390 -11.20 4.67 -9.92
C PRO A 390 -11.43 6.10 -9.41
N ARG A 391 -11.01 7.12 -10.18
CA ARG A 391 -11.26 8.56 -9.91
C ARG A 391 -12.71 8.93 -9.59
N ARG A 392 -13.68 8.07 -9.90
CA ARG A 392 -15.13 8.37 -9.75
C ARG A 392 -15.89 7.37 -8.85
N HIS A 393 -15.22 6.59 -8.02
CA HIS A 393 -15.90 5.74 -7.02
C HIS A 393 -16.32 6.48 -5.76
N ARG A 394 -16.82 7.72 -5.85
CA ARG A 394 -17.38 8.38 -4.65
C ARG A 394 -18.79 7.88 -4.33
N CYS A 395 -19.46 7.29 -5.32
CA CYS A 395 -20.88 7.05 -5.32
C CYS A 395 -21.24 6.21 -6.56
N LEU A 396 -21.62 4.95 -6.37
CA LEU A 396 -22.27 4.18 -7.42
C LEU A 396 -23.74 4.58 -7.48
N ARG A 397 -24.23 5.00 -8.65
CA ARG A 397 -25.59 5.52 -8.83
C ARG A 397 -26.42 4.57 -9.69
N SER A 398 -27.72 4.59 -9.47
CA SER A 398 -28.69 3.98 -10.39
C SER A 398 -28.45 4.46 -11.83
N GLU A 399 -28.75 3.58 -12.78
CA GLU A 399 -28.59 3.75 -14.23
C GLU A 399 -27.13 3.80 -14.73
N GLN A 400 -26.14 3.57 -13.85
CA GLN A 400 -24.73 3.48 -14.27
C GLN A 400 -24.37 2.07 -14.76
N TYR A 401 -23.36 2.01 -15.62
CA TYR A 401 -22.75 0.75 -16.03
C TYR A 401 -21.66 0.35 -15.05
N ILE A 402 -21.59 -0.95 -14.77
CA ILE A 402 -20.64 -1.58 -13.87
C ILE A 402 -19.98 -2.79 -14.53
N ILE A 403 -18.81 -3.15 -14.01
CA ILE A 403 -18.11 -4.40 -14.23
C ILE A 403 -18.00 -5.07 -12.86
N LEU A 404 -18.35 -6.35 -12.83
CA LEU A 404 -18.17 -7.24 -11.69
C LEU A 404 -17.05 -8.20 -12.04
N ILE A 405 -15.82 -7.84 -11.67
CA ILE A 405 -14.64 -8.66 -11.88
C ILE A 405 -14.62 -9.71 -10.78
N ASP A 406 -14.24 -10.95 -11.10
CA ASP A 406 -14.08 -11.99 -10.09
C ASP A 406 -12.91 -11.63 -9.17
N GLY A 407 -13.17 -11.60 -7.86
CA GLY A 407 -12.17 -11.24 -6.86
C GLY A 407 -11.07 -12.28 -6.69
N ASP A 408 -11.37 -13.56 -6.91
CA ASP A 408 -10.41 -14.66 -6.79
C ASP A 408 -9.67 -14.92 -8.11
N LYS A 409 -10.29 -14.59 -9.25
CA LYS A 409 -9.72 -14.77 -10.59
C LYS A 409 -9.91 -13.51 -11.46
N PRO A 410 -9.09 -12.45 -11.26
CA PRO A 410 -9.28 -11.15 -11.90
C PRO A 410 -9.28 -11.14 -13.43
N GLU A 411 -8.82 -12.23 -14.07
CA GLU A 411 -8.93 -12.43 -15.51
C GLU A 411 -10.33 -12.88 -15.97
N PHE A 412 -11.32 -12.95 -15.07
CA PHE A 412 -12.71 -13.24 -15.35
C PHE A 412 -13.66 -12.16 -14.83
N TYR A 413 -14.83 -12.05 -15.45
CA TYR A 413 -15.87 -11.10 -15.07
C TYR A 413 -17.26 -11.66 -15.35
N LEU A 414 -18.24 -11.14 -14.60
CA LEU A 414 -19.65 -11.36 -14.86
C LEU A 414 -20.12 -10.43 -15.99
N SER A 415 -20.70 -11.01 -17.03
CA SER A 415 -21.30 -10.28 -18.16
C SER A 415 -22.82 -10.47 -18.20
N ASP A 416 -23.48 -9.77 -19.12
CA ASP A 416 -24.91 -9.95 -19.39
C ASP A 416 -25.24 -11.25 -20.12
N ALA A 417 -24.26 -12.13 -20.38
CA ALA A 417 -24.47 -13.35 -21.14
C ALA A 417 -23.78 -14.61 -20.59
N LYS A 418 -22.84 -14.50 -19.64
CA LYS A 418 -22.07 -15.61 -19.01
C LYS A 418 -21.00 -15.07 -18.06
N TYR A 419 -20.34 -15.99 -17.35
CA TYR A 419 -19.04 -15.76 -16.74
C TYR A 419 -17.94 -15.96 -17.78
N PHE A 420 -17.27 -14.88 -18.18
CA PHE A 420 -16.28 -14.92 -19.26
C PHE A 420 -14.89 -14.64 -18.74
N ARG A 421 -13.92 -15.37 -19.32
CA ARG A 421 -12.53 -14.95 -19.27
C ARG A 421 -12.37 -13.71 -20.14
N MET A 422 -11.66 -12.71 -19.65
CA MET A 422 -11.29 -11.48 -20.37
C MET A 422 -10.55 -11.74 -21.70
N LYS A 423 -10.06 -12.97 -21.90
CA LYS A 423 -9.29 -13.49 -23.03
C LYS A 423 -9.96 -13.37 -24.41
N TYR A 424 -11.29 -13.24 -24.50
CA TYR A 424 -11.97 -13.14 -25.79
C TYR A 424 -12.47 -11.72 -26.05
N GLY A 425 -11.67 -10.97 -26.81
CA GLY A 425 -12.18 -9.92 -27.68
C GLY A 425 -13.02 -10.52 -28.80
N MET A 426 -14.17 -11.13 -28.46
CA MET A 426 -15.27 -11.05 -29.41
C MET A 426 -15.80 -9.63 -29.29
N GLU A 427 -15.82 -8.89 -30.41
CA GLU A 427 -16.44 -7.56 -30.52
C GLU A 427 -17.92 -7.52 -30.05
N GLN A 428 -18.49 -8.68 -29.68
CA GLN A 428 -19.91 -8.90 -29.43
C GLN A 428 -20.27 -9.23 -27.97
N VAL A 429 -19.33 -9.36 -27.02
CA VAL A 429 -19.69 -9.64 -25.61
C VAL A 429 -19.64 -8.35 -24.80
N ASN A 430 -20.82 -7.91 -24.34
CA ASN A 430 -20.96 -6.71 -23.55
C ASN A 430 -20.53 -6.96 -22.10
N ARG A 431 -19.48 -6.26 -21.67
CA ARG A 431 -18.84 -6.46 -20.35
C ARG A 431 -19.44 -5.59 -19.25
N PHE A 432 -20.34 -4.72 -19.65
CA PHE A 432 -20.96 -3.73 -18.79
C PHE A 432 -22.37 -4.15 -18.48
N LEU A 433 -22.64 -4.29 -17.19
CA LEU A 433 -23.97 -4.49 -16.63
C LEU A 433 -24.49 -3.14 -16.18
N LYS A 434 -25.72 -2.79 -16.50
CA LYS A 434 -26.31 -1.56 -15.97
C LYS A 434 -26.97 -1.85 -14.65
N ILE A 435 -26.73 -1.04 -13.62
CA ILE A 435 -27.33 -1.21 -12.30
C ILE A 435 -28.52 -0.27 -12.13
N ILE A 436 -29.69 -0.79 -11.78
CA ILE A 436 -30.87 0.03 -11.44
C ILE A 436 -31.18 -0.20 -9.96
N GLN A 437 -30.92 0.83 -9.16
CA GLN A 437 -31.28 0.84 -7.75
C GLN A 437 -32.79 0.92 -7.60
N ILE A 438 -33.36 0.04 -6.78
CA ILE A 438 -34.80 -0.02 -6.47
C ILE A 438 -35.11 0.79 -5.22
N ASP A 439 -34.21 0.76 -4.22
CA ASP A 439 -34.33 1.51 -2.99
C ASP A 439 -33.81 2.96 -3.15
N ASN A 440 -34.64 3.84 -3.72
CA ASN A 440 -34.30 5.26 -3.98
C ASN A 440 -34.08 6.13 -2.71
N GLN A 441 -33.80 5.54 -1.55
CA GLN A 441 -33.59 6.28 -0.30
C GLN A 441 -32.27 7.07 -0.30
N THR A 442 -31.27 6.66 -1.08
CA THR A 442 -29.96 7.31 -1.14
C THR A 442 -29.57 7.64 -2.58
N LYS A 443 -28.86 8.77 -2.79
CA LYS A 443 -28.29 9.14 -4.10
C LYS A 443 -27.11 8.26 -4.52
N CYS A 444 -26.57 7.46 -3.58
CA CYS A 444 -25.45 6.56 -3.75
C CYS A 444 -25.82 5.20 -3.19
N MET A 445 -25.57 4.13 -3.94
CA MET A 445 -25.71 2.78 -3.42
C MET A 445 -24.78 2.57 -2.23
N GLN A 446 -25.30 1.89 -1.23
CA GLN A 446 -24.61 1.52 0.00
C GLN A 446 -24.63 -0.01 0.15
N THR A 447 -23.98 -0.50 1.19
CA THR A 447 -24.20 -1.89 1.61
C THR A 447 -25.69 -2.11 1.87
N ASN A 448 -26.20 -3.28 1.53
CA ASN A 448 -27.61 -3.67 1.50
C ASN A 448 -28.50 -2.95 0.48
N SER A 449 -27.97 -2.05 -0.38
CA SER A 449 -28.81 -1.45 -1.42
C SER A 449 -29.39 -2.51 -2.34
N THR A 450 -30.69 -2.41 -2.58
CA THR A 450 -31.42 -3.32 -3.48
C THR A 450 -31.34 -2.80 -4.91
N PHE A 451 -30.88 -3.64 -5.81
CA PHE A 451 -30.73 -3.31 -7.22
C PHE A 451 -31.15 -4.46 -8.13
N ILE A 452 -31.40 -4.12 -9.38
CA ILE A 452 -31.48 -5.08 -10.48
C ILE A 452 -30.34 -4.79 -11.45
N LEU A 453 -29.88 -5.83 -12.14
CA LEU A 453 -28.95 -5.67 -13.25
C LEU A 453 -29.75 -5.67 -14.56
N GLN A 454 -29.36 -4.80 -15.48
CA GLN A 454 -29.98 -4.62 -16.79
C GLN A 454 -28.93 -4.80 -17.88
N THR A 455 -29.26 -5.59 -18.91
CA THR A 455 -28.43 -5.76 -20.11
C THR A 455 -28.53 -4.54 -21.03
N ARG A 456 -27.52 -4.32 -21.88
CA ARG A 456 -27.56 -3.30 -22.93
C ARG A 456 -28.30 -3.77 -24.20
N LEU A 457 -28.55 -5.07 -24.36
CA LEU A 457 -29.17 -5.64 -25.55
C LEU A 457 -30.68 -5.39 -25.54
N SER A 458 -31.24 -4.97 -26.68
CA SER A 458 -32.67 -4.65 -26.83
C SER A 458 -33.59 -5.87 -26.69
N THR A 459 -33.07 -7.08 -26.84
CA THR A 459 -33.85 -8.34 -26.86
C THR A 459 -33.22 -9.47 -26.03
N GLY A 460 -32.30 -9.17 -25.10
CA GLY A 460 -31.57 -10.18 -24.33
C GLY A 460 -32.20 -10.49 -22.97
N TYR A 461 -32.59 -11.75 -22.75
CA TYR A 461 -32.78 -12.32 -21.41
C TYR A 461 -31.52 -13.14 -21.07
N PHE A 462 -30.97 -12.99 -19.87
CA PHE A 462 -29.94 -13.92 -19.39
C PHE A 462 -30.31 -14.54 -18.05
N TYR A 463 -30.22 -15.87 -18.03
CA TYR A 463 -30.60 -16.72 -16.92
C TYR A 463 -29.37 -17.11 -16.09
N VAL A 464 -29.45 -16.97 -14.76
CA VAL A 464 -28.62 -17.68 -13.79
C VAL A 464 -29.28 -19.03 -13.53
N ASN A 465 -28.50 -20.10 -13.61
CA ASN A 465 -29.04 -21.45 -13.39
C ASN A 465 -29.22 -21.70 -11.88
N ASN A 466 -30.41 -22.13 -11.49
CA ASN A 466 -30.69 -22.86 -10.25
C ASN A 466 -31.20 -24.27 -10.64
N ILE A 467 -31.01 -25.26 -9.77
CA ILE A 467 -31.44 -26.66 -9.94
C ILE A 467 -32.94 -26.79 -10.27
N SER A 468 -33.74 -25.76 -9.96
CA SER A 468 -35.19 -25.74 -10.18
C SER A 468 -35.76 -24.47 -10.85
N SER A 469 -34.95 -23.48 -11.23
CA SER A 469 -35.46 -22.27 -11.90
C SER A 469 -34.42 -21.53 -12.75
N HIS A 470 -34.93 -20.80 -13.76
CA HIS A 470 -34.17 -19.89 -14.59
C HIS A 470 -34.32 -18.46 -14.05
N LEU A 471 -33.32 -17.93 -13.33
CA LEU A 471 -33.40 -16.60 -12.73
C LEU A 471 -32.92 -15.52 -13.71
N CYS A 472 -33.75 -14.53 -14.04
CA CYS A 472 -33.35 -13.38 -14.86
C CYS A 472 -32.32 -12.53 -14.10
N ALA A 473 -31.03 -12.74 -14.37
CA ALA A 473 -29.97 -11.87 -13.83
C ALA A 473 -29.87 -10.54 -14.57
N CYS A 474 -30.36 -10.44 -15.80
CA CYS A 474 -30.40 -9.20 -16.56
C CYS A 474 -31.61 -9.16 -17.47
N THR A 475 -32.47 -8.15 -17.34
CA THR A 475 -33.66 -7.95 -18.19
C THR A 475 -33.95 -6.45 -18.38
N ASN A 476 -34.62 -6.11 -19.48
CA ASN A 476 -35.20 -4.77 -19.69
C ASN A 476 -36.59 -4.63 -19.03
N ASP A 477 -37.22 -5.74 -18.66
CA ASP A 477 -38.48 -5.76 -17.94
C ASP A 477 -38.23 -5.76 -16.42
N LYS A 478 -38.44 -4.60 -15.79
CA LYS A 478 -38.18 -4.41 -14.36
C LYS A 478 -39.06 -5.29 -13.47
N GLU A 479 -40.24 -5.72 -13.93
CA GLU A 479 -41.17 -6.53 -13.13
C GLU A 479 -40.75 -8.00 -13.07
N GLN A 480 -39.95 -8.46 -14.03
CA GLN A 480 -39.44 -9.84 -14.12
C GLN A 480 -37.98 -9.96 -13.64
N ALA A 481 -37.36 -8.87 -13.22
CA ALA A 481 -35.95 -8.83 -12.83
C ALA A 481 -35.76 -9.42 -11.43
N GLN A 482 -34.77 -10.31 -11.27
CA GLN A 482 -34.33 -10.70 -9.94
C GLN A 482 -33.73 -9.49 -9.23
N GLN A 483 -34.22 -9.24 -8.01
CA GLN A 483 -33.65 -8.22 -7.15
C GLN A 483 -32.48 -8.80 -6.36
N PHE A 484 -31.40 -8.05 -6.31
CA PHE A 484 -30.20 -8.39 -5.57
C PHE A 484 -29.94 -7.34 -4.50
N ARG A 485 -29.27 -7.74 -3.42
CA ARG A 485 -28.68 -6.84 -2.44
C ARG A 485 -27.17 -6.90 -2.55
N LEU A 486 -26.57 -5.73 -2.39
CA LEU A 486 -25.13 -5.58 -2.45
C LEU A 486 -24.55 -5.68 -1.06
N ILE A 487 -23.75 -6.70 -0.78
CA ILE A 487 -23.10 -6.86 0.51
C ILE A 487 -21.65 -6.43 0.38
N GLU A 488 -21.29 -5.30 0.96
CA GLU A 488 -19.89 -4.89 1.07
C GLU A 488 -19.14 -5.93 1.90
N VAL A 489 -18.14 -6.56 1.29
CA VAL A 489 -17.24 -7.44 2.02
C VAL A 489 -16.23 -6.55 2.74
N GLN A 490 -16.54 -6.29 4.00
CA GLN A 490 -15.58 -5.70 4.91
C GLN A 490 -14.41 -6.68 5.03
N ARG A 491 -13.18 -6.20 4.81
CA ARG A 491 -11.93 -6.98 4.93
C ARG A 491 -11.66 -7.57 6.34
N LYS A 492 -12.63 -7.48 7.26
CA LYS A 492 -12.59 -7.86 8.68
C LYS A 492 -12.31 -9.35 8.94
N ASN A 493 -12.41 -10.21 7.94
CA ASN A 493 -12.17 -11.66 8.06
C ASN A 493 -10.90 -12.15 7.36
N ILE A 494 -10.08 -11.26 6.80
CA ILE A 494 -8.76 -11.64 6.27
C ILE A 494 -7.82 -11.65 7.46
N SER A 495 -7.45 -12.84 7.94
CA SER A 495 -6.30 -12.90 8.82
C SER A 495 -5.05 -12.89 7.96
N CYS A 496 -4.09 -12.05 8.34
CA CYS A 496 -2.71 -12.21 7.89
C CYS A 496 -2.01 -13.33 8.69
N THR A 497 -2.70 -13.98 9.65
CA THR A 497 -2.18 -15.16 10.32
C THR A 497 -2.14 -16.32 9.35
N ILE A 498 -0.94 -16.85 9.13
CA ILE A 498 -0.70 -18.09 8.40
C ILE A 498 -1.50 -19.21 9.11
N ASN A 499 -2.45 -19.84 8.41
CA ASN A 499 -2.85 -21.20 8.79
C ASN A 499 -1.69 -22.09 8.33
N HIS A 500 -0.86 -22.52 9.29
CA HIS A 500 0.23 -23.46 9.05
C HIS A 500 -0.28 -24.81 8.55
#